data_AF-A0A369MNQ5-F1
#
_entry.id   AF-A0A369MNQ5-F1
#
_cell.length_a   1.000
_cell.length_b   1.000
_cell.length_c   1.000
_cell.angle_alpha   90.00
_cell.angle_beta   90.00
_cell.angle_gamma   90.00
#
_symmetry.space_group_name_H-M   'P 1'
#
loop_
_entity.id
_entity.type
_entity.pdbx_description
1 polymer ?
#
loop_
_entity_poly.entity_id
_entity_poly.type
_entity_poly.pdbx_seq_one_letter_code
_entity_poly.pdbx_strand_id
1 'polypeptide(L)'
;MAEERLEASAASEQAAGNFASGESSPWGKERGNRAFRIITLIALPLLWIGFFHSLFTGNEGNMSSYSLVILMFSLLNADVLIKGEKLSNKVLDVLAKTNCVLLFLWAAATIVHVLVK
;
A
#
# COMPACT_ATOMS: atom_id res chain seq x y z
N MET A 1 -30.72 10.01 50.10
CA MET A 1 -30.95 8.82 49.24
C MET A 1 -31.29 9.17 47.79
N ALA A 2 -31.91 10.33 47.49
CA ALA A 2 -32.18 10.75 46.10
C ALA A 2 -30.94 11.33 45.38
N GLU A 3 -30.03 11.99 46.10
CA GLU A 3 -28.85 12.63 45.50
C GLU A 3 -27.78 11.62 45.04
N GLU A 4 -27.53 10.55 45.82
CA GLU A 4 -26.57 9.49 45.43
C GLU A 4 -26.97 8.74 44.13
N ARG A 5 -28.27 8.70 43.80
CA ARG A 5 -28.76 8.11 42.55
C ARG A 5 -28.49 8.99 41.34
N LEU A 6 -28.48 10.31 41.52
CA LEU A 6 -28.19 11.28 40.46
C LEU A 6 -26.68 11.30 40.14
N GLU A 7 -25.83 11.22 41.17
CA GLU A 7 -24.37 11.13 40.97
C GLU A 7 -23.95 9.81 40.32
N ALA A 8 -24.60 8.69 40.69
CA ALA A 8 -24.37 7.40 40.04
C ALA A 8 -24.82 7.39 38.56
N SER A 9 -25.93 8.06 38.22
CA SER A 9 -26.40 8.18 36.83
C SER A 9 -25.44 9.03 36.00
N ALA A 10 -25.04 10.20 36.51
CA ALA A 10 -24.09 11.09 35.85
C ALA A 10 -22.72 10.43 35.64
N ALA A 11 -22.22 9.68 36.64
CA ALA A 11 -20.98 8.91 36.52
C ALA A 11 -21.10 7.77 35.50
N SER A 12 -22.26 7.12 35.38
CA SER A 12 -22.49 6.06 34.39
C SER A 12 -22.61 6.60 32.95
N GLU A 13 -23.16 7.80 32.77
CA GLU A 13 -23.21 8.50 31.47
C GLU A 13 -21.83 9.02 31.06
N GLN A 14 -21.03 9.54 32.01
CA GLN A 14 -19.63 9.91 31.75
C GLN A 14 -18.74 8.69 31.46
N ALA A 15 -18.97 7.56 32.15
CA ALA A 15 -18.26 6.32 31.85
C ALA A 15 -18.64 5.78 30.46
N ALA A 16 -19.93 5.74 30.13
CA ALA A 16 -20.39 5.29 28.80
C ALA A 16 -19.91 6.20 27.66
N GLY A 17 -19.83 7.52 27.89
CA GLY A 17 -19.25 8.48 26.95
C GLY A 17 -17.75 8.25 26.70
N ASN A 18 -16.99 7.86 27.72
CA ASN A 18 -15.56 7.58 27.59
C ASN A 18 -15.24 6.24 26.90
N PHE A 19 -16.17 5.28 26.89
CA PHE A 19 -15.98 4.01 26.15
C PHE A 19 -16.37 4.09 24.66
N ALA A 20 -17.07 5.14 24.24
CA ALA A 20 -17.36 5.42 22.84
C ALA A 20 -16.26 6.26 22.14
N SER A 21 -15.24 6.71 22.88
CA SER A 21 -14.11 7.47 22.35
C SER A 21 -12.94 6.57 21.93
N GLY A 22 -13.25 5.44 21.28
CA GLY A 22 -12.33 4.77 20.37
C GLY A 22 -12.34 5.49 19.03
N GLU A 23 -12.11 6.80 19.02
CA GLU A 23 -11.89 7.56 17.79
C GLU A 23 -10.61 7.02 17.12
N SER A 24 -10.75 6.02 16.26
CA SER A 24 -9.81 5.86 15.15
C SER A 24 -10.00 7.10 14.28
N SER A 25 -9.28 8.17 14.63
CA SER A 25 -9.37 9.48 14.00
C SER A 25 -9.38 9.29 12.46
N PRO A 26 -10.42 9.77 11.75
CA PRO A 26 -10.47 9.65 10.28
C PRO A 26 -9.23 10.29 9.62
N TRP A 27 -8.68 11.32 10.28
CA TRP A 27 -7.46 12.02 9.90
C TRP A 27 -6.17 11.16 9.99
N GLY A 28 -6.12 10.22 10.93
CA GLY A 28 -4.99 9.28 11.06
C GLY A 28 -4.99 8.23 9.95
N LYS A 29 -6.17 7.75 9.56
CA LYS A 29 -6.34 6.72 8.53
C LYS A 29 -5.97 7.24 7.13
N GLU A 30 -6.34 8.47 6.80
CA GLU A 30 -5.98 9.11 5.53
C GLU A 30 -4.46 9.41 5.41
N ARG A 31 -3.82 9.81 6.51
CA ARG A 31 -2.36 9.98 6.55
C ARG A 31 -1.64 8.64 6.48
N GLY A 32 -2.12 7.63 7.21
CA GLY A 32 -1.59 6.27 7.16
C GLY A 32 -1.65 5.69 5.76
N ASN A 33 -2.78 5.82 5.07
CA ASN A 33 -2.93 5.36 3.69
C ASN A 33 -2.00 6.10 2.72
N ARG A 34 -1.84 7.43 2.86
CA ARG A 34 -0.90 8.19 2.03
C ARG A 34 0.55 7.79 2.28
N ALA A 35 0.97 7.67 3.54
CA ALA A 35 2.32 7.27 3.90
C ALA A 35 2.61 5.84 3.42
N PHE A 36 1.67 4.91 3.65
CA PHE A 36 1.76 3.54 3.15
C PHE A 36 1.93 3.51 1.64
N ARG A 37 1.09 4.24 0.89
CA ARG A 37 1.17 4.34 -0.58
C ARG A 37 2.55 4.85 -1.04
N ILE A 38 3.09 5.88 -0.39
CA ILE A 38 4.43 6.42 -0.70
C ILE A 38 5.51 5.36 -0.42
N ILE A 39 5.46 4.71 0.75
CA ILE A 39 6.42 3.67 1.14
C ILE A 39 6.37 2.50 0.15
N THR A 40 5.17 2.03 -0.18
CA THR A 40 5.00 0.94 -1.13
C THR A 40 5.46 1.31 -2.54
N LEU A 41 5.30 2.56 -2.95
CA LEU A 41 5.80 3.06 -4.23
C LEU A 41 7.32 3.12 -4.30
N ILE A 42 7.98 3.43 -3.19
CA ILE A 42 9.45 3.42 -3.05
C ILE A 42 9.98 1.98 -2.90
N ALA A 43 9.22 1.08 -2.28
CA ALA A 43 9.57 -0.33 -2.19
C ALA A 43 9.54 -1.02 -3.56
N LEU A 44 8.65 -0.59 -4.47
CA LEU A 44 8.51 -1.15 -5.82
C LEU A 44 9.81 -1.16 -6.65
N PRO A 45 10.54 -0.04 -6.83
CA PRO A 45 11.82 -0.05 -7.55
C PRO A 45 12.89 -0.86 -6.82
N LEU A 46 12.86 -0.92 -5.48
CA LEU A 46 13.77 -1.80 -4.72
C LEU A 46 13.49 -3.28 -5.01
N LEU A 47 12.22 -3.67 -5.13
CA LEU A 47 11.82 -5.01 -5.54
C LEU A 47 12.26 -5.32 -6.97
N TRP A 48 12.14 -4.36 -7.89
CA TRP A 48 12.66 -4.50 -9.26
C TRP A 48 14.16 -4.77 -9.29
N ILE A 49 14.95 -4.08 -8.47
CA ILE A 49 16.41 -4.32 -8.37
C ILE A 49 16.68 -5.76 -7.91
N GLY A 50 15.96 -6.24 -6.89
CA GLY A 50 16.06 -7.64 -6.44
C GLY A 50 15.61 -8.67 -7.49
N PHE A 51 14.59 -8.33 -8.28
CA PHE A 51 14.12 -9.13 -9.39
C PHE A 51 15.19 -9.24 -10.49
N PHE A 52 15.77 -8.12 -10.92
CA PHE A 52 16.88 -8.12 -11.90
C PHE A 52 18.09 -8.90 -11.38
N HIS A 53 18.46 -8.72 -10.12
CA HIS A 53 19.55 -9.48 -9.50
C HIS A 53 19.29 -11.00 -9.55
N SER A 54 18.05 -11.42 -9.28
CA SER A 54 17.65 -12.83 -9.38
C SER A 54 17.68 -13.33 -10.82
N LEU A 55 17.28 -12.48 -11.77
CA LEU A 55 17.36 -12.71 -13.23
C LEU A 55 18.80 -13.01 -13.66
N PHE A 56 19.76 -12.19 -13.23
CA PHE A 56 21.18 -12.37 -13.55
C PHE A 56 21.81 -13.60 -12.88
N THR A 57 21.35 -13.94 -11.67
CA THR A 57 21.86 -15.12 -10.93
C THR A 57 21.24 -16.43 -11.45
N GLY A 58 20.25 -16.37 -12.35
CA GLY A 58 19.60 -17.56 -12.91
C GLY A 58 18.76 -18.34 -11.90
N ASN A 59 18.37 -17.71 -10.78
CA ASN A 59 17.63 -18.40 -9.72
C ASN A 59 16.12 -18.31 -9.97
N GLU A 60 15.61 -19.17 -10.85
CA GLU A 60 14.24 -19.20 -11.35
C GLU A 60 13.17 -19.26 -10.24
N GLY A 61 13.44 -19.99 -9.14
CA GLY A 61 12.52 -20.08 -8.00
C GLY A 61 12.32 -18.76 -7.26
N ASN A 62 13.37 -17.93 -7.18
CA ASN A 62 13.27 -16.59 -6.61
C ASN A 62 12.59 -15.62 -7.58
N MET A 63 12.74 -15.79 -8.91
CA MET A 63 12.12 -14.90 -9.91
C MET A 63 10.60 -14.86 -9.80
N SER A 64 9.94 -16.03 -9.65
CA SER A 64 8.49 -16.11 -9.51
C SER A 64 8.00 -15.46 -8.21
N SER A 65 8.76 -15.61 -7.13
CA SER A 65 8.44 -15.00 -5.82
C SER A 65 8.50 -13.47 -5.88
N TYR A 66 9.56 -12.91 -6.45
CA TYR A 66 9.68 -11.46 -6.65
C TYR A 66 8.59 -10.93 -7.59
N SER A 67 8.28 -11.67 -8.65
CA SER A 67 7.22 -11.33 -9.61
C SER A 67 5.84 -11.23 -8.93
N LEU A 68 5.46 -12.20 -8.10
CA LEU A 68 4.21 -12.15 -7.34
C LEU A 68 4.14 -10.95 -6.40
N VAL A 69 5.23 -10.65 -5.69
CA VAL A 69 5.30 -9.50 -4.77
C VAL A 69 5.21 -8.18 -5.53
N ILE A 70 5.90 -8.05 -6.66
CA ILE A 70 5.81 -6.89 -7.56
C ILE A 70 4.37 -6.71 -8.04
N LEU A 71 3.68 -7.78 -8.41
CA LEU A 71 2.30 -7.75 -8.88
C LEU A 71 1.33 -7.34 -7.75
N MET A 72 1.47 -7.92 -6.56
CA MET A 72 0.68 -7.56 -5.36
C MET A 72 0.87 -6.10 -4.96
N PHE A 73 2.11 -5.62 -4.89
CA PHE A 73 2.39 -4.22 -4.58
C PHE A 73 1.89 -3.29 -5.70
N SER A 74 1.89 -3.72 -6.97
CA SER A 74 1.34 -2.94 -8.07
C SER A 74 -0.17 -2.79 -7.97
N LEU A 75 -0.89 -3.83 -7.55
CA LEU A 75 -2.32 -3.77 -7.28
C LEU A 75 -2.63 -2.84 -6.10
N LEU A 76 -1.83 -2.91 -5.02
CA LEU A 76 -1.95 -2.01 -3.88
C LEU A 76 -1.69 -0.54 -4.24
N ASN A 77 -0.92 -0.29 -5.30
CA ASN A 77 -0.61 1.05 -5.81
C ASN A 77 -1.31 1.35 -7.15
N ALA A 78 -2.32 0.57 -7.54
CA ALA A 78 -2.96 0.66 -8.86
C ALA A 78 -3.58 2.05 -9.11
N ASP A 79 -4.16 2.68 -8.08
CA ASP A 79 -4.68 4.06 -8.19
C ASP A 79 -3.60 5.10 -8.54
N VAL A 80 -2.32 4.85 -8.22
CA VAL A 80 -1.22 5.74 -8.61
C VAL A 80 -0.65 5.32 -9.97
N LEU A 81 -0.41 4.03 -10.16
CA LEU A 81 0.24 3.47 -11.35
C LEU A 81 -0.63 3.58 -12.61
N ILE A 82 -1.94 3.35 -12.47
CA ILE A 82 -2.90 3.30 -13.58
C ILE A 82 -3.62 4.64 -13.73
N LYS A 83 -4.10 5.20 -12.61
CA LYS A 83 -4.89 6.44 -12.63
C LYS A 83 -4.02 7.69 -12.76
N GLY A 84 -2.71 7.57 -12.54
CA GLY A 84 -1.78 8.70 -12.66
C GLY A 84 -2.17 9.86 -11.74
N GLU A 85 -2.73 9.55 -10.56
CA GLU A 85 -3.10 10.57 -9.58
C GLU A 85 -1.84 11.37 -9.25
N LYS A 86 -1.83 12.66 -9.63
CA LYS A 86 -0.66 13.54 -9.47
C LYS A 86 -0.25 13.55 -8.00
N LEU A 87 0.82 12.83 -7.71
CA LEU A 87 1.45 12.88 -6.40
C LEU A 87 2.06 14.27 -6.23
N SER A 88 1.93 14.81 -5.02
CA SER A 88 2.42 16.16 -4.66
C SER A 88 3.91 16.37 -5.03
N ASN A 89 4.68 15.29 -5.15
CA ASN A 89 6.09 15.32 -5.51
C ASN A 89 6.35 14.80 -6.94
N LYS A 90 7.08 15.61 -7.74
CA LYS A 90 7.56 15.24 -9.08
C LYS A 90 8.35 13.93 -9.09
N VAL A 91 9.18 13.69 -8.07
CA VAL A 91 10.00 12.47 -7.97
C VAL A 91 9.11 11.24 -7.89
N LEU A 92 8.04 11.29 -7.10
CA LEU A 92 7.12 10.18 -6.94
C LEU A 92 6.29 9.94 -8.21
N ASP A 93 5.92 10.99 -8.94
CA ASP A 93 5.25 10.90 -10.23
C ASP A 93 6.15 10.21 -11.26
N VAL A 94 7.42 10.62 -11.36
CA VAL A 94 8.41 9.96 -12.22
C VAL A 94 8.62 8.51 -11.80
N LEU A 95 8.74 8.23 -10.49
CA LEU A 95 8.92 6.88 -9.97
C LEU A 95 7.72 5.99 -10.31
N ALA A 96 6.49 6.48 -10.18
CA ALA A 96 5.28 5.78 -10.56
C ALA A 96 5.27 5.46 -12.07
N LYS A 97 5.59 6.45 -12.91
CA LYS A 97 5.68 6.28 -14.37
C LYS A 97 6.71 5.24 -14.76
N THR A 98 7.91 5.31 -14.18
CA THR A 98 8.99 4.34 -14.43
C THR A 98 8.57 2.94 -14.03
N ASN A 99 7.97 2.76 -12.84
CA ASN A 99 7.48 1.46 -12.40
C ASN A 99 6.35 0.93 -13.30
N CYS A 100 5.45 1.79 -13.76
CA CYS A 100 4.38 1.43 -14.70
C CYS A 100 4.96 0.91 -16.03
N VAL A 101 5.96 1.59 -16.58
CA VAL A 101 6.65 1.15 -17.80
C VAL A 101 7.37 -0.19 -17.58
N LEU A 102 8.07 -0.36 -16.44
CA LEU A 102 8.74 -1.62 -16.10
C LEU A 102 7.74 -2.79 -15.99
N LEU A 103 6.61 -2.58 -15.31
CA LEU A 103 5.54 -3.57 -15.21
C LEU A 103 4.99 -3.95 -16.57
N PHE A 104 4.76 -2.96 -17.44
CA PHE A 104 4.21 -3.21 -18.77
C PHE A 104 5.18 -4.01 -19.64
N LEU A 105 6.47 -3.64 -19.66
CA LEU A 105 7.51 -4.38 -20.37
C LEU A 105 7.59 -5.84 -19.88
N TRP A 106 7.62 -6.01 -18.56
CA TRP A 106 7.71 -7.34 -17.96
C TRP A 106 6.46 -8.19 -18.20
N ALA A 107 5.27 -7.59 -18.11
CA ALA A 107 4.02 -8.28 -18.42
C ALA A 107 3.98 -8.72 -19.88
N ALA A 108 4.38 -7.86 -20.81
CA ALA A 108 4.49 -8.21 -22.22
C ALA A 108 5.50 -9.34 -22.44
N ALA A 109 6.68 -9.28 -21.82
CA ALA A 109 7.67 -10.35 -21.89
C ALA A 109 7.14 -11.68 -21.35
N THR A 110 6.39 -11.65 -20.25
CA THR A 110 5.78 -12.83 -19.64
C THR A 110 4.68 -13.41 -20.53
N ILE A 111 3.82 -12.58 -21.12
CA ILE A 111 2.77 -13.01 -22.06
C ILE A 111 3.40 -13.66 -23.30
N VAL A 112 4.44 -13.05 -23.88
CA VAL A 112 5.17 -13.64 -25.01
C VAL A 112 5.81 -14.98 -24.61
N HIS A 113 6.45 -15.05 -23.44
CA HIS A 113 7.05 -16.28 -22.93
C HIS A 113 6.01 -17.39 -22.76
N VAL A 114 4.82 -17.07 -22.26
CA VAL A 114 3.72 -18.03 -22.10
C VAL A 114 3.09 -18.43 -23.44
N LEU A 115 3.07 -17.55 -24.44
CA LEU A 115 2.53 -17.85 -25.77
C LEU A 115 3.49 -18.65 -26.66
N VAL A 116 4.79 -18.41 -26.52
CA VAL A 116 5.84 -19.08 -27.31
C VAL A 116 6.17 -20.47 -26.77
N LYS A 117 5.81 -20.74 -25.51
CA LYS A 117 6.04 -22.01 -24.82
C LYS A 117 4.81 -22.90 -24.88
#